data_AF-A0A7K1CLR4-F1
#
_entry.id   AF-A0A7K1CLR4-F1
#
_cell.length_a   1.000
_cell.length_b   1.000
_cell.length_c   1.000
_cell.angle_alpha   90.00
_cell.angle_beta   90.00
_cell.angle_gamma   90.00
#
_symmetry.space_group_name_H-M   'P 1'
#
loop_
_entity.id
_entity.type
_entity.pdbx_description
1 polymer ?
#
loop_
_entity_poly.entity_id
_entity_poly.type
_entity_poly.pdbx_seq_one_letter_code
_entity_poly.pdbx_strand_id
1 'polypeptide(L)'
;MSTSSSPRSAKSASKSGRNLAIMALVLLALLAAVLIQGATAVRLGLDLRGGTSVTLQPRIAPGEAGKVSNAAIDQAVSIIRQRVNSLGVAESEVTAQGSGVNRQIVISVPGDTGRRVVDLVGQTAELRFRQVLVSGAPTPVDPSDTATAAAITASGLSAQIGKKYVSLDCTQAVNRQGTGSDVATEAIVACDRSGGSKYILAGAEVLGRQVSKASAAINQSSGSGWYVLLNFNNDGTKAFADLTTRVTKLTPPLNEVAIVLDGLVVSAPRINEPITAGNAQITGSFSQVEAEDLANVLKYGALPLAFDRGEVQQISPTLGADQLRAGLLAGFLGLGLVLLYSLLYYRGLGLVSVGSLIVAGSLTYLLILLLGKWIGFTLTLAGIAGAIVAIGITADSFIVYFERVRDEVREGRSLRSAVETGWVRARRTIIVADFVSIIASALLYLLAVGGVRGFAFTLGLTTLIDLFVVFIFTKPIVTVLAKLNFYSSGHPLSGVSAKSLGVLTTPSTSEKGA
;
A
#
# COMPACT_ATOMS: atom_id res chain seq x y z
N MET A 1 -9.15 28.96 -70.08
CA MET A 1 -9.71 29.39 -68.78
C MET A 1 -8.86 28.80 -67.67
N SER A 2 -8.00 29.64 -67.08
CA SER A 2 -7.15 29.32 -65.95
C SER A 2 -7.95 29.32 -64.65
N THR A 3 -7.93 28.22 -63.90
CA THR A 3 -8.35 28.23 -62.49
C THR A 3 -7.14 27.94 -61.62
N SER A 4 -6.49 29.01 -61.16
CA SER A 4 -5.48 28.94 -60.12
C SER A 4 -6.14 28.52 -58.81
N SER A 5 -5.73 27.39 -58.24
CA SER A 5 -6.04 27.05 -56.85
C SER A 5 -4.83 27.38 -55.97
N SER A 6 -4.99 28.44 -55.17
CA SER A 6 -4.06 28.88 -54.11
C SER A 6 -4.23 28.01 -52.85
N PRO A 7 -3.22 27.88 -51.96
CA PRO A 7 -2.97 26.64 -51.23
C PRO A 7 -3.65 26.58 -49.84
N ARG A 8 -4.21 25.42 -49.48
CA ARG A 8 -4.52 25.04 -48.08
C ARG A 8 -3.23 24.73 -47.31
N SER A 9 -2.44 25.75 -46.95
CA SER A 9 -1.19 25.55 -46.18
C SER A 9 -1.26 26.08 -44.73
N ALA A 10 -2.20 26.96 -44.40
CA ALA A 10 -2.22 27.63 -43.08
C ALA A 10 -2.81 26.81 -41.90
N LYS A 11 -3.66 25.80 -42.15
CA LYS A 11 -4.40 25.09 -41.07
C LYS A 11 -3.60 24.03 -40.29
N SER A 12 -2.49 23.50 -40.81
CA SER A 12 -1.64 22.52 -40.08
C SER A 12 -0.70 23.20 -39.08
N ALA A 13 -0.23 24.41 -39.41
CA ALA A 13 0.71 25.16 -38.57
C ALA A 13 0.11 25.58 -37.22
N SER A 14 -1.14 26.03 -37.18
CA SER A 14 -1.77 26.44 -35.91
C SER A 14 -2.06 25.26 -34.97
N LYS A 15 -2.24 24.04 -35.51
CA LYS A 15 -2.47 22.84 -34.71
C LYS A 15 -1.21 22.36 -33.97
N SER A 16 -0.03 22.48 -34.60
CA SER A 16 1.22 22.01 -33.98
C SER A 16 1.66 22.93 -32.83
N GLY A 17 1.58 24.25 -33.01
CA GLY A 17 1.86 25.21 -31.94
C GLY A 17 0.90 25.07 -30.75
N ARG A 18 -0.38 24.82 -31.03
CA ARG A 18 -1.38 24.55 -29.98
C ARG A 18 -1.05 23.31 -29.14
N ASN A 19 -0.63 22.21 -29.77
CA ASN A 19 -0.28 20.99 -29.03
C ASN A 19 0.94 21.20 -28.11
N LEU A 20 1.96 21.92 -28.58
CA LEU A 20 3.12 22.27 -27.75
C LEU A 20 2.73 23.19 -26.58
N ALA A 21 1.84 24.15 -26.80
CA ALA A 21 1.28 24.97 -25.73
C ALA A 21 0.47 24.16 -24.72
N ILE A 22 -0.30 23.16 -25.18
CA ILE A 22 -1.01 22.22 -24.29
C ILE A 22 -0.01 21.42 -23.46
N MET A 23 1.08 20.90 -24.06
CA MET A 23 2.11 20.18 -23.31
C MET A 23 2.72 21.06 -22.20
N ALA A 24 3.08 22.30 -22.54
CA ALA A 24 3.63 23.24 -21.57
C ALA A 24 2.64 23.55 -20.44
N LEU A 25 1.36 23.74 -20.77
CA LEU A 25 0.30 23.96 -19.79
C LEU A 25 0.13 22.74 -18.87
N VAL A 26 0.13 21.52 -19.41
CA VAL A 26 0.04 20.29 -18.61
C VAL A 26 1.21 20.16 -17.65
N LEU A 27 2.44 20.40 -18.12
CA LEU A 27 3.62 20.38 -17.25
C LEU A 27 3.54 21.44 -16.14
N LEU A 28 3.15 22.67 -16.47
CA LEU A 28 2.98 23.74 -15.48
C LEU A 28 1.87 23.43 -14.48
N ALA A 29 0.76 22.84 -14.92
CA ALA A 29 -0.36 22.45 -14.06
C ALA A 29 0.06 21.34 -13.09
N LEU A 30 0.79 20.32 -13.56
CA LEU A 30 1.32 19.26 -12.70
C LEU A 30 2.37 19.79 -11.71
N LEU A 31 3.27 20.66 -12.16
CA LEU A 31 4.25 21.33 -11.29
C LEU A 31 3.54 22.16 -10.21
N ALA A 32 2.55 22.97 -10.58
CA ALA A 32 1.77 23.76 -9.63
C ALA A 32 1.05 22.86 -8.62
N ALA A 33 0.45 21.75 -9.09
CA ALA A 33 -0.19 20.78 -8.20
C ALA A 33 0.79 20.17 -7.20
N VAL A 34 2.02 19.84 -7.63
CA VAL A 34 3.08 19.33 -6.74
C VAL A 34 3.44 20.34 -5.66
N LEU A 35 3.62 21.61 -6.04
CA LEU A 35 3.98 22.70 -5.13
C LEU A 35 2.85 23.00 -4.13
N ILE A 36 1.61 23.10 -4.59
CA ILE A 36 0.43 23.39 -3.75
C ILE A 36 0.21 22.29 -2.71
N GLN A 37 0.46 21.03 -3.08
CA GLN A 37 0.20 19.89 -2.20
C GLN A 37 1.40 19.47 -1.34
N GLY A 38 2.54 20.13 -1.50
CA GLY A 38 3.78 19.80 -0.79
C GLY A 38 4.28 18.38 -1.11
N ALA A 39 4.12 17.91 -2.36
CA ALA A 39 4.59 16.61 -2.79
C ALA A 39 6.09 16.65 -3.15
N THR A 40 6.95 16.88 -2.16
CA THR A 40 8.37 17.21 -2.37
C THR A 40 9.31 16.01 -2.49
N ALA A 41 8.87 14.81 -2.09
CA ALA A 41 9.69 13.61 -2.09
C ALA A 41 8.94 12.39 -2.65
N VAL A 42 9.67 11.56 -3.41
CA VAL A 42 9.17 10.25 -3.86
C VAL A 42 9.10 9.32 -2.65
N ARG A 43 7.91 8.76 -2.39
CA ARG A 43 7.75 7.70 -1.40
C ARG A 43 8.37 6.44 -1.97
N LEU A 44 9.26 5.81 -1.22
CA LEU A 44 9.91 4.58 -1.65
C LEU A 44 9.26 3.39 -0.94
N GLY A 45 9.23 2.26 -1.64
CA GLY A 45 8.76 0.99 -1.11
C GLY A 45 9.71 0.43 -0.05
N LEU A 46 9.21 -0.59 0.67
CA LEU A 46 9.95 -1.27 1.72
C LEU A 46 11.25 -1.93 1.21
N ASP A 47 11.23 -2.40 -0.02
CA ASP A 47 12.37 -2.99 -0.70
C ASP A 47 13.53 -2.01 -0.92
N LEU A 48 13.25 -0.70 -0.95
CA LEU A 48 14.26 0.34 -1.12
C LEU A 48 14.61 1.07 0.18
N ARG A 49 13.68 1.17 1.13
CA ARG A 49 13.88 1.84 2.43
C ARG A 49 14.26 0.91 3.57
N GLY A 50 14.01 -0.39 3.42
CA GLY A 50 14.07 -1.37 4.49
C GLY A 50 12.90 -1.27 5.47
N GLY A 51 12.63 -2.38 6.14
CA GLY A 51 11.67 -2.51 7.23
C GLY A 51 10.99 -3.88 7.23
N THR A 52 9.81 -3.97 7.83
CA THR A 52 9.04 -5.20 7.98
C THR A 52 7.71 -5.14 7.22
N SER A 53 7.44 -6.13 6.38
CA SER A 53 6.14 -6.37 5.75
C SER A 53 5.51 -7.62 6.33
N VAL A 54 4.20 -7.56 6.62
CA VAL A 54 3.41 -8.71 7.03
C VAL A 54 2.06 -8.69 6.33
N THR A 55 1.67 -9.88 5.88
CA THR A 55 0.33 -10.13 5.36
C THR A 55 -0.55 -10.71 6.47
N LEU A 56 -1.77 -10.19 6.59
CA LEU A 56 -2.80 -10.66 7.52
C LEU A 56 -3.95 -11.24 6.70
N GLN A 57 -4.17 -12.54 6.82
CA GLN A 57 -5.26 -13.24 6.15
C GLN A 57 -6.46 -13.30 7.09
N PRO A 58 -7.68 -12.90 6.68
CA PRO A 58 -8.85 -13.04 7.54
C PRO A 58 -9.09 -14.51 7.89
N ARG A 59 -9.21 -14.80 9.18
CA ARG A 59 -9.57 -16.13 9.70
C ARG A 59 -11.09 -16.28 9.63
N ILE A 60 -11.56 -17.38 9.06
CA ILE A 60 -12.99 -17.71 8.98
C ILE A 60 -13.29 -18.72 10.07
N ALA A 61 -13.94 -18.30 11.15
CA ALA A 61 -14.42 -19.24 12.17
C ALA A 61 -15.64 -20.03 11.68
N PRO A 62 -15.90 -21.25 12.20
CA PRO A 62 -17.10 -22.01 11.86
C PRO A 62 -18.37 -21.20 12.12
N GLY A 63 -19.21 -21.01 11.09
CA GLY A 63 -20.43 -20.19 11.18
C GLY A 63 -20.25 -18.71 10.76
N GLU A 64 -19.04 -18.28 10.41
CA GLU A 64 -18.74 -16.87 10.05
C GLU A 64 -18.44 -16.63 8.56
N ALA A 65 -18.76 -17.59 7.69
CA ALA A 65 -18.46 -17.54 6.25
C ALA A 65 -19.04 -16.31 5.51
N GLY A 66 -19.99 -15.58 6.11
CA GLY A 66 -20.56 -14.33 5.58
C GLY A 66 -20.02 -13.03 6.19
N LYS A 67 -19.13 -13.09 7.20
CA LYS A 67 -18.62 -11.88 7.90
C LYS A 67 -17.45 -11.22 7.17
N VAL A 68 -16.71 -11.96 6.33
CA VAL A 68 -15.60 -11.43 5.53
C VAL A 68 -16.16 -10.64 4.33
N SER A 69 -16.55 -9.39 4.61
CA SER A 69 -17.00 -8.43 3.60
C SER A 69 -15.89 -7.42 3.29
N ASN A 70 -15.92 -6.81 2.10
CA ASN A 70 -15.01 -5.71 1.77
C ASN A 70 -15.09 -4.57 2.81
N ALA A 71 -16.30 -4.28 3.30
CA ALA A 71 -16.50 -3.27 4.34
C ALA A 71 -15.82 -3.63 5.67
N ALA A 72 -15.88 -4.90 6.09
CA ALA A 72 -15.20 -5.37 7.30
C ALA A 72 -13.67 -5.29 7.16
N ILE A 73 -13.13 -5.64 5.98
CA ILE A 73 -11.70 -5.52 5.69
C ILE A 73 -11.26 -4.05 5.65
N ASP A 74 -12.03 -3.19 5.00
CA ASP A 74 -11.70 -1.76 4.91
C ASP A 74 -11.78 -1.08 6.30
N GLN A 75 -12.74 -1.50 7.14
CA GLN A 75 -12.80 -1.10 8.54
C GLN A 75 -11.56 -1.60 9.31
N ALA A 76 -11.18 -2.88 9.17
CA ALA A 76 -9.96 -3.42 9.78
C ALA A 76 -8.71 -2.63 9.33
N VAL A 77 -8.57 -2.31 8.04
CA VAL A 77 -7.49 -1.46 7.51
C VAL A 77 -7.46 -0.10 8.21
N SER A 78 -8.62 0.53 8.42
CA SER A 78 -8.69 1.83 9.10
C SER A 78 -8.23 1.75 10.56
N ILE A 79 -8.63 0.71 11.30
CA ILE A 79 -8.23 0.49 12.70
C ILE A 79 -6.74 0.20 12.78
N ILE A 80 -6.22 -0.71 11.94
CA ILE A 80 -4.80 -1.04 11.87
C ILE A 80 -3.99 0.20 11.54
N ARG A 81 -4.41 1.00 10.56
CA ARG A 81 -3.73 2.27 10.21
C ARG A 81 -3.69 3.24 11.40
N GLN A 82 -4.79 3.37 12.15
CA GLN A 82 -4.81 4.22 13.35
C GLN A 82 -3.86 3.70 14.44
N ARG A 83 -3.79 2.38 14.65
CA ARG A 83 -2.86 1.75 15.60
C ARG A 83 -1.39 1.92 15.19
N VAL A 84 -1.06 1.73 13.91
CA VAL A 84 0.33 1.92 13.44
C VAL A 84 0.72 3.40 13.59
N ASN A 85 -0.17 4.33 13.24
CA ASN A 85 0.08 5.76 13.41
C ASN A 85 0.26 6.16 14.89
N SER A 86 -0.48 5.54 15.81
CA SER A 86 -0.35 5.84 17.25
C SER A 86 0.94 5.33 17.87
N LEU A 87 1.55 4.30 17.27
CA LEU A 87 2.87 3.80 17.65
C LEU A 87 4.00 4.72 17.17
N GLY A 88 3.69 5.86 16.54
CA GLY A 88 4.66 6.85 16.11
C GLY A 88 5.44 6.45 14.86
N VAL A 89 5.01 5.39 14.15
CA VAL A 89 5.65 4.99 12.89
C VAL A 89 5.14 5.89 11.78
N ALA A 90 5.97 6.85 11.40
CA ALA A 90 5.73 7.66 10.22
C ALA A 90 5.80 6.79 8.96
N GLU A 91 4.96 7.09 7.97
CA GLU A 91 5.01 6.50 6.63
C GLU A 91 4.71 4.98 6.54
N SER A 92 4.06 4.40 7.55
CA SER A 92 3.54 3.04 7.45
C SER A 92 2.44 2.93 6.39
N GLU A 93 2.47 1.85 5.61
CA GLU A 93 1.47 1.58 4.59
C GLU A 93 0.59 0.40 5.03
N VAL A 94 -0.72 0.62 5.07
CA VAL A 94 -1.71 -0.43 5.35
C VAL A 94 -2.69 -0.46 4.19
N THR A 95 -2.62 -1.52 3.40
CA THR A 95 -3.46 -1.73 2.20
C THR A 95 -4.13 -3.07 2.24
N ALA A 96 -5.35 -3.16 1.69
CA ALA A 96 -5.98 -4.43 1.41
C ALA A 96 -5.64 -4.87 -0.01
N GLN A 97 -5.24 -6.13 -0.18
CA GLN A 97 -4.85 -6.75 -1.44
C GLN A 97 -5.72 -7.97 -1.73
N GLY A 98 -6.02 -8.21 -3.00
CA GLY A 98 -6.96 -9.26 -3.43
C GLY A 98 -8.43 -8.81 -3.42
N SER A 99 -9.32 -9.77 -3.68
CA SER A 99 -10.76 -9.55 -3.81
C SER A 99 -11.57 -10.69 -3.17
N GLY A 100 -12.79 -10.37 -2.74
CA GLY A 100 -13.69 -11.33 -2.10
C GLY A 100 -13.13 -11.87 -0.77
N VAL A 101 -13.31 -13.17 -0.54
CA VAL A 101 -12.94 -13.86 0.71
C VAL A 101 -11.42 -13.97 0.89
N ASN A 102 -10.64 -13.89 -0.20
CA ASN A 102 -9.19 -13.96 -0.18
C ASN A 102 -8.50 -12.59 -0.03
N ARG A 103 -9.27 -11.54 0.27
CA ARG A 103 -8.73 -10.19 0.48
C ARG A 103 -7.90 -10.16 1.77
N GLN A 104 -6.60 -10.00 1.64
CA GLN A 104 -5.62 -9.94 2.72
C GLN A 104 -5.25 -8.49 3.03
N ILE A 105 -4.80 -8.21 4.25
CA ILE A 105 -4.27 -6.90 4.64
C ILE A 105 -2.76 -6.98 4.63
N VAL A 106 -2.10 -6.11 3.86
CA VAL A 106 -0.64 -6.00 3.84
C VAL A 106 -0.24 -4.75 4.61
N ILE A 107 0.58 -4.96 5.64
CA ILE A 107 1.11 -3.93 6.53
C ILE A 107 2.59 -3.82 6.24
N SER A 108 3.05 -2.63 5.87
CA SER A 108 4.47 -2.35 5.66
C SER A 108 4.90 -1.24 6.62
N VAL A 109 5.84 -1.58 7.50
CA VAL A 109 6.37 -0.70 8.52
C VAL A 109 7.83 -0.44 8.19
N PRO A 110 8.22 0.79 7.83
CA PRO A 110 9.62 1.10 7.54
C PRO A 110 10.49 1.02 8.80
N GLY A 111 11.77 0.67 8.61
CA GLY A 111 12.78 0.65 9.68
C GLY A 111 12.78 -0.59 10.59
N ASP A 112 13.61 -0.54 11.62
CA ASP A 112 14.06 -1.75 12.34
C ASP A 112 13.11 -2.19 13.48
N THR A 113 12.17 -1.34 13.89
CA THR A 113 11.16 -1.62 14.93
C THR A 113 9.93 -2.37 14.38
N GLY A 114 9.92 -2.69 13.08
CA GLY A 114 8.75 -3.18 12.37
C GLY A 114 8.15 -4.47 12.92
N ARG A 115 8.96 -5.39 13.48
CA ARG A 115 8.43 -6.65 14.05
C ARG A 115 7.48 -6.42 15.23
N ARG A 116 7.92 -5.66 16.23
CA ARG A 116 7.09 -5.32 17.41
C ARG A 116 5.82 -4.58 16.99
N VAL A 117 5.95 -3.61 16.09
CA VAL A 117 4.80 -2.83 15.60
C VAL A 117 3.78 -3.75 14.95
N VAL A 118 4.23 -4.66 14.08
CA VAL A 118 3.34 -5.63 13.44
C VAL A 118 2.69 -6.55 14.48
N ASP A 119 3.46 -7.02 15.46
CA ASP A 119 2.95 -7.91 16.51
C ASP A 119 1.81 -7.29 17.30
N LEU A 120 1.82 -5.98 17.47
CA LEU A 120 0.78 -5.23 18.19
C LEU A 120 -0.44 -4.94 17.30
N VAL A 121 -0.21 -4.53 16.05
CA VAL A 121 -1.33 -4.14 15.18
C VAL A 121 -2.08 -5.33 14.60
N GLY A 122 -1.45 -6.49 14.50
CA GLY A 122 -2.09 -7.74 14.07
C GLY A 122 -2.90 -8.46 15.15
N GLN A 123 -2.99 -7.94 16.38
CA GLN A 123 -3.84 -8.50 17.43
C GLN A 123 -5.31 -8.08 17.24
N THR A 124 -6.27 -8.98 17.42
CA THR A 124 -7.69 -8.63 17.39
C THR A 124 -8.01 -7.65 18.53
N ALA A 125 -7.48 -7.93 19.72
CA ALA A 125 -7.65 -7.17 20.95
C ALA A 125 -9.10 -7.04 21.40
N GLU A 126 -9.79 -8.17 21.42
CA GLU A 126 -11.15 -8.24 21.90
C GLU A 126 -11.18 -8.20 23.43
N LEU A 127 -11.46 -7.01 23.97
CA LEU A 127 -11.61 -6.78 25.41
C LEU A 127 -13.01 -7.18 25.87
N ARG A 128 -13.09 -7.96 26.94
CA ARG A 128 -14.33 -8.37 27.59
C ARG A 128 -14.20 -8.32 29.10
N PHE A 129 -15.25 -7.87 29.78
CA PHE A 129 -15.38 -7.99 31.23
C PHE A 129 -16.37 -9.11 31.54
N ARG A 130 -15.90 -10.11 32.28
CA ARG A 130 -16.67 -11.31 32.63
C ARG A 130 -16.59 -11.53 34.13
N GLN A 131 -17.72 -11.88 34.75
CA GLN A 131 -17.71 -12.31 36.15
C GLN A 131 -16.92 -13.63 36.29
N VAL A 132 -16.10 -13.75 37.33
CA VAL A 132 -15.46 -15.02 37.68
C VAL A 132 -16.48 -15.92 38.36
N LEU A 133 -16.66 -17.13 37.83
CA LEU A 133 -17.53 -18.16 38.41
C LEU A 133 -16.74 -19.13 39.28
N VAL A 134 -15.56 -19.53 38.79
CA VAL A 134 -14.64 -20.44 39.48
C VAL A 134 -13.21 -19.98 39.21
N SER A 135 -12.34 -20.02 40.21
CA SER A 135 -10.91 -19.79 40.09
C SER A 135 -10.14 -20.93 40.76
N GLY A 136 -8.94 -21.24 40.27
CA GLY A 136 -8.13 -22.31 40.82
C GLY A 136 -6.73 -22.40 40.24
N ALA A 137 -5.98 -23.40 40.72
CA ALA A 137 -4.58 -23.64 40.37
C ALA A 137 -4.40 -23.85 38.85
N PRO A 138 -3.23 -23.49 38.29
CA PRO A 138 -3.03 -23.46 36.85
C PRO A 138 -2.90 -24.84 36.21
N THR A 139 -2.67 -25.90 36.99
CA THR A 139 -2.49 -27.27 36.50
C THR A 139 -3.82 -28.00 36.36
N PRO A 140 -3.86 -29.12 35.61
CA PRO A 140 -5.01 -30.01 35.62
C PRO A 140 -5.34 -30.46 37.05
N VAL A 141 -6.64 -30.58 37.33
CA VAL A 141 -7.13 -31.06 38.63
C VAL A 141 -7.68 -32.47 38.45
N ASP A 142 -7.64 -33.28 39.50
CA ASP A 142 -8.25 -34.61 39.44
C ASP A 142 -9.78 -34.47 39.34
N PRO A 143 -10.47 -35.14 38.40
CA PRO A 143 -11.93 -35.12 38.31
C PRO A 143 -12.65 -35.60 39.58
N SER A 144 -11.97 -36.36 40.44
CA SER A 144 -12.48 -36.84 41.73
C SER A 144 -12.34 -35.84 42.88
N ASP A 145 -11.70 -34.68 42.64
CA ASP A 145 -11.64 -33.60 43.62
C ASP A 145 -13.04 -33.02 43.87
N THR A 146 -13.59 -33.36 45.04
CA THR A 146 -14.93 -32.98 45.48
C THR A 146 -15.10 -31.47 45.64
N ALA A 147 -14.04 -30.73 45.96
CA ALA A 147 -14.10 -29.26 46.09
C ALA A 147 -14.27 -28.59 44.72
N THR A 148 -13.47 -29.00 43.74
CA THR A 148 -13.57 -28.52 42.35
C THR A 148 -14.91 -28.93 41.71
N ALA A 149 -15.34 -30.18 41.92
CA ALA A 149 -16.62 -30.68 41.40
C ALA A 149 -17.83 -29.94 42.01
N ALA A 150 -17.80 -29.59 43.29
CA ALA A 150 -18.84 -28.82 43.97
C ALA A 150 -18.89 -27.36 43.47
N ALA A 151 -17.74 -26.72 43.24
CA ALA A 151 -17.70 -25.36 42.68
C ALA A 151 -18.28 -25.30 41.26
N ILE A 152 -17.99 -26.30 40.43
CA ILE A 152 -18.53 -26.39 39.06
C ILE A 152 -20.04 -26.65 39.09
N THR A 153 -20.55 -27.56 39.93
CA THR A 153 -22.00 -27.81 40.02
C THR A 153 -22.75 -26.61 40.59
N ALA A 154 -22.21 -25.92 41.60
CA ALA A 154 -22.80 -24.70 42.17
C ALA A 154 -22.95 -23.56 41.16
N SER A 155 -22.10 -23.51 40.13
CA SER A 155 -22.15 -22.49 39.07
C SER A 155 -23.24 -22.72 38.00
N GLY A 156 -23.92 -23.87 38.00
CA GLY A 156 -25.00 -24.18 37.04
C GLY A 156 -24.53 -24.36 35.58
N LEU A 157 -23.24 -24.60 35.37
CA LEU A 157 -22.61 -24.68 34.04
C LEU A 157 -22.75 -26.06 33.38
N SER A 158 -22.58 -26.10 32.06
CA SER A 158 -22.62 -27.35 31.30
C SER A 158 -21.47 -28.29 31.68
N ALA A 159 -21.71 -29.60 31.64
CA ALA A 159 -20.70 -30.62 31.93
C ALA A 159 -19.46 -30.54 31.03
N GLN A 160 -19.58 -29.93 29.84
CA GLN A 160 -18.46 -29.72 28.91
C GLN A 160 -17.47 -28.66 29.42
N ILE A 161 -17.97 -27.55 29.97
CA ILE A 161 -17.13 -26.49 30.54
C ILE A 161 -16.35 -27.01 31.75
N GLY A 162 -17.01 -27.79 32.60
CA GLY A 162 -16.36 -28.45 33.74
C GLY A 162 -15.20 -29.36 33.30
N LYS A 163 -15.41 -30.23 32.31
CA LYS A 163 -14.35 -31.09 31.76
C LYS A 163 -13.17 -30.27 31.20
N LYS A 164 -13.46 -29.20 30.45
CA LYS A 164 -12.42 -28.32 29.90
C LYS A 164 -11.63 -27.61 30.99
N TYR A 165 -12.28 -27.17 32.07
CA TYR A 165 -11.61 -26.57 33.22
C TYR A 165 -10.68 -27.56 33.93
N VAL A 166 -11.17 -28.78 34.16
CA VAL A 166 -10.41 -29.84 34.85
C VAL A 166 -9.15 -30.22 34.06
N SER A 167 -9.23 -30.34 32.73
CA SER A 167 -8.10 -30.71 31.87
C SER A 167 -7.19 -29.55 31.46
N LEU A 168 -7.60 -28.29 31.65
CA LEU A 168 -6.80 -27.14 31.24
C LEU A 168 -5.53 -27.01 32.08
N ASP A 169 -4.40 -26.88 31.38
CA ASP A 169 -3.07 -26.66 31.94
C ASP A 169 -2.51 -25.31 31.47
N CYS A 170 -2.55 -24.31 32.34
CA CYS A 170 -2.07 -22.96 32.07
C CYS A 170 -0.55 -22.81 32.17
N THR A 171 0.18 -23.86 32.60
CA THR A 171 1.65 -23.85 32.56
C THR A 171 2.16 -23.99 31.13
N GLN A 172 1.39 -24.65 30.26
CA GLN A 172 1.73 -24.82 28.86
C GLN A 172 1.52 -23.54 28.06
N ALA A 173 2.55 -23.12 27.33
CA ALA A 173 2.52 -21.90 26.53
C ALA A 173 1.40 -21.89 25.48
N VAL A 174 1.06 -23.05 24.91
CA VAL A 174 -0.02 -23.18 23.91
C VAL A 174 -1.39 -22.72 24.43
N ASN A 175 -1.67 -22.95 25.71
CA ASN A 175 -2.93 -22.55 26.34
C ASN A 175 -2.97 -21.07 26.73
N ARG A 176 -1.84 -20.36 26.56
CA ARG A 176 -1.67 -18.93 26.85
C ARG A 176 -1.50 -18.07 25.60
N GLN A 177 -1.84 -18.60 24.41
CA GLN A 177 -1.69 -17.85 23.15
C GLN A 177 -2.91 -16.97 22.82
N GLY A 178 -4.06 -17.19 23.49
CA GLY A 178 -5.31 -16.48 23.19
C GLY A 178 -5.88 -16.94 21.84
N THR A 179 -7.17 -17.23 21.78
CA THR A 179 -7.78 -17.74 20.54
C THR A 179 -8.55 -16.66 19.79
N GLY A 180 -8.93 -15.56 20.47
CA GLY A 180 -9.76 -14.48 19.91
C GLY A 180 -11.07 -14.98 19.29
N SER A 181 -11.54 -16.16 19.72
CA SER A 181 -12.63 -16.90 19.11
C SER A 181 -13.74 -17.21 20.11
N ASP A 182 -13.70 -16.59 21.29
CA ASP A 182 -14.71 -16.80 22.32
C ASP A 182 -15.99 -16.04 21.99
N VAL A 183 -17.13 -16.69 22.21
CA VAL A 183 -18.44 -16.09 22.04
C VAL A 183 -18.74 -15.23 23.26
N ALA A 184 -19.18 -13.98 23.02
CA ALA A 184 -19.41 -13.02 24.10
C ALA A 184 -20.46 -13.51 25.11
N THR A 185 -21.55 -14.13 24.67
CA THR A 185 -22.68 -14.52 25.52
C THR A 185 -22.46 -15.82 26.29
N GLU A 186 -21.45 -16.61 25.92
CA GLU A 186 -21.21 -17.93 26.52
C GLU A 186 -20.18 -17.86 27.65
N ALA A 187 -20.31 -18.78 28.61
CA ALA A 187 -19.31 -19.00 29.63
C ALA A 187 -18.06 -19.67 29.04
N ILE A 188 -16.88 -19.27 29.49
CA ILE A 188 -15.60 -19.74 28.94
C ILE A 188 -14.66 -20.22 30.04
N VAL A 189 -13.74 -21.10 29.64
CA VAL A 189 -12.59 -21.50 30.46
C VAL A 189 -11.36 -20.81 29.89
N ALA A 190 -10.64 -20.05 30.73
CA ALA A 190 -9.51 -19.24 30.31
C ALA A 190 -8.34 -19.35 31.31
N CYS A 191 -7.12 -19.25 30.79
CA CYS A 191 -5.92 -19.09 31.58
C CYS A 191 -5.66 -17.63 31.91
N ASP A 192 -5.06 -17.40 33.08
CA ASP A 192 -4.32 -16.17 33.32
C ASP A 192 -3.14 -16.05 32.34
N ARG A 193 -2.85 -14.81 31.91
CA ARG A 193 -1.74 -14.51 30.99
C ARG A 193 -0.39 -14.90 31.59
N SER A 194 -0.20 -14.76 32.91
CA SER A 194 1.03 -15.18 33.58
C SER A 194 1.12 -16.71 33.75
N GLY A 195 0.01 -17.42 33.55
CA GLY A 195 -0.10 -18.86 33.81
C GLY A 195 -0.24 -19.20 35.30
N GLY A 196 -0.54 -18.22 36.15
CA GLY A 196 -0.66 -18.41 37.60
C GLY A 196 -1.97 -19.06 38.05
N SER A 197 -3.04 -18.92 37.26
CA SER A 197 -4.39 -19.38 37.60
C SER A 197 -5.19 -19.77 36.36
N LYS A 198 -6.25 -20.57 36.56
CA LYS A 198 -7.29 -20.82 35.56
C LYS A 198 -8.67 -20.46 36.08
N TYR A 199 -9.53 -20.03 35.18
CA TYR A 199 -10.84 -19.48 35.51
C TYR A 199 -11.95 -20.12 34.69
N ILE A 200 -13.12 -20.21 35.30
CA ILE A 200 -14.38 -20.26 34.58
C ILE A 200 -15.04 -18.89 34.68
N LEU A 201 -15.39 -18.34 33.53
CA LEU A 201 -15.92 -16.99 33.40
C LEU A 201 -17.33 -17.03 32.83
N ALA A 202 -18.20 -16.16 33.32
CA ALA A 202 -19.54 -15.98 32.77
C ALA A 202 -19.51 -15.36 31.36
N GLY A 203 -20.69 -15.20 30.76
CA GLY A 203 -20.87 -14.35 29.58
C GLY A 203 -20.33 -12.93 29.84
N ALA A 204 -19.84 -12.28 28.79
CA ALA A 204 -19.36 -10.91 28.84
C ALA A 204 -20.52 -9.93 28.92
N GLU A 205 -20.50 -9.10 29.98
CA GLU A 205 -21.51 -8.07 30.23
C GLU A 205 -21.04 -6.69 29.77
N VAL A 206 -19.73 -6.46 29.73
CA VAL A 206 -19.12 -5.24 29.17
C VAL A 206 -18.13 -5.63 28.08
N LEU A 207 -18.25 -4.98 26.93
CA LEU A 207 -17.49 -5.26 25.71
C LEU A 207 -16.52 -4.11 25.41
N GLY A 208 -15.40 -4.42 24.76
CA GLY A 208 -14.37 -3.45 24.39
C GLY A 208 -14.89 -2.29 23.53
N ARG A 209 -15.93 -2.51 22.72
CA ARG A 209 -16.61 -1.45 21.94
C ARG A 209 -17.25 -0.35 22.80
N GLN A 210 -17.43 -0.61 24.10
CA GLN A 210 -17.98 0.34 25.07
C GLN A 210 -16.88 1.16 25.76
N VAL A 211 -15.60 0.92 25.47
CA VAL A 211 -14.48 1.76 25.91
C VAL A 211 -14.38 2.99 25.01
N SER A 212 -14.43 4.17 25.60
CA SER A 212 -14.30 5.46 24.91
C SER A 212 -12.85 5.99 24.92
N LYS A 213 -12.08 5.65 25.96
CA LYS A 213 -10.69 6.07 26.11
C LYS A 213 -9.89 5.03 26.88
N ALA A 214 -8.64 4.82 26.46
CA ALA A 214 -7.65 4.03 27.18
C ALA A 214 -6.34 4.82 27.25
N SER A 215 -5.68 4.80 28.41
CA SER A 215 -4.38 5.47 28.61
C SER A 215 -3.52 4.73 29.62
N ALA A 216 -2.23 4.61 29.34
CA ALA A 216 -1.24 4.14 30.31
C ALA A 216 -0.99 5.22 31.36
N ALA A 217 -0.90 4.82 32.63
CA ALA A 217 -0.58 5.69 33.75
C ALA A 217 0.33 4.96 34.76
N ILE A 218 1.06 5.74 35.54
CA ILE A 218 1.89 5.25 36.64
C ILE A 218 1.23 5.58 37.97
N ASN A 219 1.30 4.65 38.93
CA ASN A 219 0.82 4.94 40.27
C ASN A 219 1.80 5.89 40.99
N GLN A 220 1.45 7.18 41.04
CA GLN A 220 2.30 8.22 41.63
C GLN A 220 2.46 8.08 43.14
N SER A 221 1.53 7.40 43.83
CA SER A 221 1.53 7.28 45.29
C SER A 221 2.45 6.17 45.81
N SER A 222 2.67 5.10 45.01
CA SER A 222 3.56 3.99 45.38
C SER A 222 4.86 3.94 44.56
N GLY A 223 4.99 4.73 43.49
CA GLY A 223 6.19 4.79 42.65
C GLY A 223 6.48 3.49 41.87
N SER A 224 5.62 2.48 41.98
CA SER A 224 5.85 1.16 41.38
C SER A 224 4.57 0.62 40.75
N GLY A 225 4.61 0.41 39.43
CA GLY A 225 3.58 -0.27 38.66
C GLY A 225 2.87 0.63 37.65
N TRP A 226 2.99 0.29 36.37
CA TRP A 226 2.15 0.84 35.32
C TRP A 226 0.80 0.13 35.30
N TYR A 227 -0.25 0.87 34.95
CA TYR A 227 -1.60 0.38 34.78
C TYR A 227 -2.26 1.04 33.58
N VAL A 228 -3.33 0.43 33.08
CA VAL A 228 -4.13 1.01 31.99
C VAL A 228 -5.43 1.54 32.56
N LEU A 229 -5.64 2.85 32.45
CA LEU A 229 -6.91 3.49 32.78
C LEU A 229 -7.85 3.37 31.58
N LEU A 230 -9.08 2.94 31.85
CA LEU A 230 -10.16 2.85 30.89
C LEU A 230 -11.31 3.79 31.29
N ASN A 231 -11.85 4.49 30.31
CA ASN A 231 -13.11 5.21 30.43
C ASN A 231 -14.13 4.55 29.50
N PHE A 232 -15.33 4.32 30.00
CA PHE A 232 -16.43 3.79 29.20
C PHE A 232 -17.23 4.92 28.54
N ASN A 233 -18.00 4.57 27.51
CA ASN A 233 -19.09 5.41 27.01
C ASN A 233 -20.34 5.23 27.89
N ASN A 234 -21.43 5.96 27.61
CA ASN A 234 -22.64 5.93 28.44
C ASN A 234 -23.21 4.50 28.63
N ASP A 235 -23.23 3.70 27.56
CA ASP A 235 -23.73 2.31 27.61
C ASP A 235 -22.81 1.42 28.46
N GLY A 236 -21.49 1.56 28.30
CA GLY A 236 -20.50 0.84 29.08
C GLY A 236 -20.51 1.22 30.55
N THR A 237 -20.68 2.51 30.87
CA THR A 237 -20.80 3.01 32.24
C THR A 237 -21.97 2.36 32.95
N LYS A 238 -23.13 2.28 32.29
CA LYS A 238 -24.31 1.62 32.84
C LYS A 238 -24.09 0.12 33.02
N ALA A 239 -23.63 -0.57 31.98
CA ALA A 239 -23.39 -2.01 32.04
C ALA A 239 -22.35 -2.40 33.11
N PHE A 240 -21.27 -1.61 33.25
CA PHE A 240 -20.24 -1.83 34.26
C PHE A 240 -20.74 -1.51 35.67
N ALA A 241 -21.58 -0.47 35.84
CA ALA A 241 -22.23 -0.17 37.11
C ALA A 241 -23.17 -1.30 37.54
N ASP A 242 -23.99 -1.82 36.62
CA ASP A 242 -24.92 -2.93 36.88
C ASP A 242 -24.15 -4.21 37.29
N LEU A 243 -23.09 -4.54 36.54
CA LEU A 243 -22.20 -5.67 36.82
C LEU A 243 -21.56 -5.54 38.21
N THR A 244 -20.89 -4.42 38.50
CA THR A 244 -20.18 -4.21 39.77
C THR A 244 -21.11 -4.15 40.97
N THR A 245 -22.30 -3.54 40.83
CA THR A 245 -23.32 -3.48 41.89
C THR A 245 -23.84 -4.87 42.28
N ARG A 246 -23.94 -5.78 41.31
CA ARG A 246 -24.38 -7.16 41.54
C ARG A 246 -23.26 -8.00 42.16
N VAL A 247 -22.07 -7.92 41.57
CA VAL A 247 -20.90 -8.74 41.92
C VAL A 247 -20.35 -8.41 43.31
N THR A 248 -20.39 -7.15 43.75
CA THR A 248 -19.93 -6.72 45.09
C THR A 248 -20.64 -7.39 46.27
N LYS A 249 -21.87 -7.85 46.07
CA LYS A 249 -22.68 -8.51 47.12
C LYS A 249 -22.38 -10.00 47.28
N LEU A 250 -21.59 -10.57 46.38
CA LEU A 250 -21.32 -11.99 46.34
C LEU A 250 -20.07 -12.36 47.14
N THR A 251 -19.95 -13.63 47.49
CA THR A 251 -18.75 -14.16 48.13
C THR A 251 -17.68 -14.52 47.08
N PRO A 252 -16.40 -14.49 47.45
CA PRO A 252 -15.31 -14.87 46.55
C PRO A 252 -15.42 -16.33 46.10
N PRO A 253 -15.07 -16.67 44.84
CA PRO A 253 -14.54 -15.79 43.78
C PRO A 253 -15.60 -15.05 42.96
N LEU A 254 -16.89 -15.22 43.28
CA LEU A 254 -18.01 -14.65 42.53
C LEU A 254 -18.06 -13.12 42.57
N ASN A 255 -17.30 -12.48 43.46
CA ASN A 255 -17.15 -11.03 43.56
C ASN A 255 -15.96 -10.45 42.76
N GLU A 256 -15.36 -11.24 41.87
CA GLU A 256 -14.29 -10.82 40.97
C GLU A 256 -14.82 -10.59 39.55
N VAL A 257 -14.28 -9.56 38.88
CA VAL A 257 -14.54 -9.31 37.46
C VAL A 257 -13.24 -9.49 36.70
N ALA A 258 -13.19 -10.53 35.87
CA ALA A 258 -12.07 -10.79 34.98
C ALA A 258 -12.09 -9.84 33.78
N ILE A 259 -10.93 -9.24 33.53
CA ILE A 259 -10.61 -8.47 32.35
C ILE A 259 -9.93 -9.42 31.36
N VAL A 260 -10.63 -9.75 30.29
CA VAL A 260 -10.21 -10.76 29.30
C VAL A 260 -9.84 -10.07 28.00
N LEU A 261 -8.68 -10.43 27.45
CA LEU A 261 -8.22 -9.98 26.14
C LEU A 261 -7.95 -11.19 25.25
N ASP A 262 -8.65 -11.28 24.12
CA ASP A 262 -8.51 -12.37 23.14
C ASP A 262 -8.64 -13.79 23.76
N GLY A 263 -9.48 -13.91 24.80
CA GLY A 263 -9.73 -15.16 25.53
C GLY A 263 -8.76 -15.48 26.67
N LEU A 264 -7.80 -14.60 26.98
CA LEU A 264 -6.91 -14.73 28.13
C LEU A 264 -7.26 -13.74 29.23
N VAL A 265 -7.21 -14.17 30.49
CA VAL A 265 -7.39 -13.27 31.63
C VAL A 265 -6.12 -12.46 31.81
N VAL A 266 -6.25 -11.13 31.76
CA VAL A 266 -5.16 -10.19 32.03
C VAL A 266 -5.09 -9.87 33.53
N SER A 267 -6.26 -9.71 34.14
CA SER A 267 -6.41 -9.46 35.58
C SER A 267 -7.82 -9.80 36.03
N ALA A 268 -7.98 -10.31 37.25
CA ALA A 268 -9.28 -10.58 37.86
C ALA A 268 -9.39 -9.92 39.25
N PRO A 269 -9.46 -8.58 39.32
CA PRO A 269 -9.57 -7.89 40.60
C PRO A 269 -10.93 -8.18 41.28
N ARG A 270 -10.90 -8.22 42.62
CA ARG A 270 -12.12 -8.18 43.43
C ARG A 270 -12.73 -6.79 43.38
N ILE A 271 -14.05 -6.74 43.23
CA ILE A 271 -14.81 -5.50 43.34
C ILE A 271 -15.26 -5.31 44.79
N ASN A 272 -14.74 -4.26 45.45
CA ASN A 272 -15.05 -3.95 46.84
C ASN A 272 -16.24 -3.00 46.99
N GLU A 273 -16.43 -2.11 46.03
CA GLU A 273 -17.50 -1.11 46.00
C GLU A 273 -18.08 -0.98 44.58
N PRO A 274 -19.38 -0.67 44.43
CA PRO A 274 -19.99 -0.45 43.12
C PRO A 274 -19.32 0.70 42.35
N ILE A 275 -18.95 0.47 41.09
CA ILE A 275 -18.26 1.47 40.26
C ILE A 275 -19.27 2.08 39.28
N THR A 276 -19.88 3.20 39.68
CA THR A 276 -20.90 3.90 38.88
C THR A 276 -20.36 5.00 37.99
N ALA A 277 -19.10 5.41 38.19
CA ALA A 277 -18.46 6.52 37.49
C ALA A 277 -17.94 6.18 36.08
N GLY A 278 -18.01 4.91 35.66
CA GLY A 278 -17.64 4.50 34.29
C GLY A 278 -16.13 4.46 34.03
N ASN A 279 -15.31 4.34 35.08
CA ASN A 279 -13.86 4.23 34.97
C ASN A 279 -13.39 2.88 35.49
N ALA A 280 -12.44 2.25 34.82
CA ALA A 280 -11.81 1.00 35.27
C ALA A 280 -10.28 1.08 35.15
N GLN A 281 -9.58 0.29 35.94
CA GLN A 281 -8.13 0.19 35.90
C GLN A 281 -7.73 -1.27 35.68
N ILE A 282 -6.95 -1.52 34.61
CA ILE A 282 -6.29 -2.81 34.41
C ILE A 282 -4.94 -2.74 35.11
N THR A 283 -4.77 -3.57 36.13
CA THR A 283 -3.52 -3.70 36.88
C THR A 283 -2.90 -5.06 36.60
N GLY A 284 -1.57 -5.15 36.63
CA GLY A 284 -0.89 -6.42 36.31
C GLY A 284 0.57 -6.21 35.95
N SER A 285 1.40 -5.83 36.93
CA SER A 285 2.88 -5.74 36.83
C SER A 285 3.44 -5.29 35.47
N PHE A 286 2.79 -4.32 34.81
CA PHE A 286 3.15 -3.91 33.46
C PHE A 286 4.43 -3.07 33.48
N SER A 287 5.27 -3.26 32.47
CA SER A 287 6.24 -2.24 32.09
C SER A 287 5.54 -1.03 31.46
N GLN A 288 6.24 0.10 31.36
CA GLN A 288 5.75 1.29 30.65
C GLN A 288 5.29 0.93 29.23
N VAL A 289 6.15 0.18 28.56
CA VAL A 289 6.00 -0.22 27.17
C VAL A 289 4.77 -1.10 26.97
N GLU A 290 4.57 -2.09 27.83
CA GLU A 290 3.39 -2.98 27.77
C GLU A 290 2.09 -2.24 28.07
N ALA A 291 2.10 -1.31 29.04
CA ALA A 291 0.92 -0.51 29.36
C ALA A 291 0.55 0.45 28.22
N GLU A 292 1.54 1.10 27.59
CA GLU A 292 1.34 1.95 26.41
C GLU A 292 0.83 1.15 25.21
N ASP A 293 1.43 0.00 24.95
CA ASP A 293 1.02 -0.91 23.87
C ASP A 293 -0.42 -1.39 24.06
N LEU A 294 -0.76 -1.85 25.27
CA LEU A 294 -2.11 -2.29 25.61
C LEU A 294 -3.12 -1.14 25.51
N ALA A 295 -2.79 0.05 26.03
CA ALA A 295 -3.66 1.22 25.95
C ALA A 295 -3.91 1.64 24.49
N ASN A 296 -2.88 1.64 23.64
CA ASN A 296 -3.00 1.95 22.22
C ASN A 296 -3.93 0.96 21.51
N VAL A 297 -3.73 -0.32 21.76
CA VAL A 297 -4.54 -1.39 21.18
C VAL A 297 -6.02 -1.28 21.60
N LEU A 298 -6.30 -0.97 22.87
CA LEU A 298 -7.66 -0.81 23.41
C LEU A 298 -8.35 0.49 22.96
N LYS A 299 -7.60 1.57 22.74
CA LYS A 299 -8.12 2.89 22.35
C LYS A 299 -8.83 2.90 21.00
N TYR A 300 -8.34 2.10 20.04
CA TYR A 300 -8.89 2.06 18.67
C TYR A 300 -9.91 0.95 18.46
N GLY A 301 -10.28 0.23 19.52
CA GLY A 301 -11.26 -0.86 19.48
C GLY A 301 -10.71 -2.15 18.86
N ALA A 302 -11.50 -3.22 18.95
CA ALA A 302 -11.14 -4.54 18.41
C ALA A 302 -11.30 -4.60 16.88
N LEU A 303 -10.52 -5.47 16.23
CA LEU A 303 -10.69 -5.73 14.81
C LEU A 303 -12.05 -6.44 14.55
N PRO A 304 -12.76 -6.12 13.45
CA PRO A 304 -14.06 -6.72 13.14
C PRO A 304 -13.95 -8.20 12.71
N LEU A 305 -12.74 -8.65 12.40
CA LEU A 305 -12.40 -10.01 12.00
C LEU A 305 -11.11 -10.42 12.71
N ALA A 306 -10.98 -11.71 13.03
CA ALA A 306 -9.71 -12.29 13.42
C ALA A 306 -8.82 -12.47 12.17
N PHE A 307 -7.51 -12.37 12.35
CA PHE A 307 -6.55 -12.52 11.25
C PHE A 307 -5.46 -13.53 11.61
N ASP A 308 -5.15 -14.41 10.67
CA ASP A 308 -3.94 -15.22 10.68
C ASP A 308 -2.78 -14.44 10.07
N ARG A 309 -1.60 -14.55 10.68
CA ARG A 309 -0.39 -13.91 10.18
C ARG A 309 0.20 -14.79 9.08
N GLY A 310 0.33 -14.22 7.89
CA GLY A 310 1.10 -14.79 6.80
C GLY A 310 2.60 -14.57 7.01
N GLU A 311 3.35 -14.69 5.91
CA GLU A 311 4.81 -14.57 5.92
C GLU A 311 5.27 -13.17 6.35
N VAL A 312 6.24 -13.13 7.27
CA VAL A 312 6.89 -11.89 7.72
C VAL A 312 8.17 -11.68 6.93
N GLN A 313 8.18 -10.69 6.05
CA GLN A 313 9.36 -10.31 5.28
C GLN A 313 10.04 -9.12 5.95
N GLN A 314 11.32 -9.28 6.32
CA GLN A 314 12.11 -8.19 6.85
C GLN A 314 13.30 -7.91 5.94
N ILE A 315 13.41 -6.66 5.51
CA ILE A 315 14.46 -6.18 4.62
C ILE A 315 15.26 -5.14 5.38
N SER A 316 16.59 -5.24 5.37
CA SER A 316 17.43 -4.23 6.03
C SER A 316 17.45 -2.91 5.23
N PRO A 317 17.50 -1.75 5.89
CA PRO A 317 17.64 -0.46 5.20
C PRO A 317 18.89 -0.37 4.31
N THR A 318 19.97 -1.04 4.70
CA THR A 318 21.23 -1.05 3.94
C THR A 318 21.07 -1.75 2.59
N LEU A 319 20.42 -2.91 2.56
CA LEU A 319 20.21 -3.66 1.32
C LEU A 319 19.33 -2.87 0.35
N GLY A 320 18.27 -2.22 0.86
CA GLY A 320 17.39 -1.40 0.03
C GLY A 320 18.08 -0.18 -0.57
N ALA A 321 18.90 0.51 0.22
CA ALA A 321 19.66 1.67 -0.25
C ALA A 321 20.68 1.30 -1.35
N ASP A 322 21.35 0.16 -1.20
CA ASP A 322 22.30 -0.35 -2.20
C ASP A 322 21.59 -0.75 -3.50
N GLN A 323 20.42 -1.41 -3.39
CA GLN A 323 19.59 -1.76 -4.55
C GLN A 323 19.05 -0.52 -5.27
N LEU A 324 18.63 0.52 -4.54
CA LEU A 324 18.22 1.80 -5.13
C LEU A 324 19.36 2.44 -5.93
N ARG A 325 20.57 2.50 -5.34
CA ARG A 325 21.75 3.06 -6.01
C ARG A 325 22.10 2.28 -7.28
N ALA A 326 22.11 0.94 -7.20
CA ALA A 326 22.38 0.08 -8.35
C ALA A 326 21.33 0.25 -9.45
N GLY A 327 20.04 0.32 -9.09
CA GLY A 327 18.95 0.54 -10.04
C GLY A 327 19.02 1.89 -10.73
N LEU A 328 19.29 2.97 -9.98
CA LEU A 328 19.46 4.31 -10.55
C LEU A 328 20.69 4.40 -11.46
N LEU A 329 21.81 3.77 -11.08
CA LEU A 329 23.01 3.70 -11.92
C LEU A 329 22.73 2.96 -13.23
N ALA A 330 22.06 1.80 -13.17
CA ALA A 330 21.67 1.04 -14.35
C ALA A 330 20.72 1.85 -15.26
N GLY A 331 19.74 2.54 -14.67
CA GLY A 331 18.83 3.43 -15.40
C GLY A 331 19.54 4.60 -16.07
N PHE A 332 20.47 5.25 -15.39
CA PHE A 332 21.25 6.36 -15.95
C PHE A 332 22.17 5.91 -17.09
N LEU A 333 22.88 4.78 -16.93
CA LEU A 333 23.72 4.22 -17.98
C LEU A 333 22.89 3.78 -19.19
N GLY A 334 21.75 3.11 -18.97
CA GLY A 334 20.82 2.73 -20.02
C GLY A 334 20.27 3.92 -20.79
N LEU A 335 19.77 4.95 -20.08
CA LEU A 335 19.32 6.21 -20.69
C LEU A 335 20.46 6.88 -21.48
N GLY A 336 21.67 6.94 -20.90
CA GLY A 336 22.84 7.51 -21.57
C GLY A 336 23.18 6.80 -22.89
N LEU A 337 23.12 5.46 -22.92
CA LEU A 337 23.34 4.67 -24.13
C LEU A 337 22.25 4.92 -25.19
N VAL A 338 20.98 4.98 -24.79
CA VAL A 338 19.86 5.28 -25.70
C VAL A 338 20.01 6.68 -26.30
N LEU A 339 20.33 7.69 -25.48
CA LEU A 339 20.55 9.05 -25.93
C LEU A 339 21.75 9.16 -26.88
N LEU A 340 22.87 8.50 -26.53
CA LEU A 340 24.06 8.47 -27.37
C LEU A 340 23.78 7.83 -28.73
N TYR A 341 23.13 6.65 -28.73
CA TYR A 341 22.73 5.97 -29.96
C TYR A 341 21.81 6.85 -30.82
N SER A 342 20.79 7.45 -30.22
CA SER A 342 19.83 8.32 -30.91
C SER A 342 20.52 9.54 -31.52
N LEU A 343 21.43 10.20 -30.81
CA LEU A 343 22.19 11.34 -31.31
C LEU A 343 23.16 10.95 -32.44
N LEU A 344 23.86 9.83 -32.33
CA LEU A 344 24.78 9.37 -33.37
C LEU A 344 24.04 8.95 -34.65
N TYR A 345 22.95 8.20 -34.51
CA TYR A 345 22.22 7.63 -35.63
C TYR A 345 21.27 8.63 -36.29
N TYR A 346 20.49 9.40 -35.51
CA TYR A 346 19.50 10.37 -36.00
C TYR A 346 20.00 11.82 -36.06
N ARG A 347 21.19 12.13 -35.53
CA ARG A 347 21.82 13.46 -35.57
C ARG A 347 20.88 14.55 -35.05
N GLY A 348 20.54 15.56 -35.87
CA GLY A 348 19.62 16.63 -35.50
C GLY A 348 18.23 16.15 -35.08
N LEU A 349 17.71 15.08 -35.68
CA LEU A 349 16.46 14.45 -35.22
C LEU A 349 16.63 13.74 -33.86
N GLY A 350 17.85 13.34 -33.51
CA GLY A 350 18.17 12.80 -32.19
C GLY A 350 17.90 13.79 -31.05
N LEU A 351 18.06 15.10 -31.28
CA LEU A 351 17.70 16.13 -30.28
C LEU A 351 16.20 16.14 -29.96
N VAL A 352 15.36 15.79 -30.93
CA VAL A 352 13.91 15.62 -30.70
C VAL A 352 13.65 14.44 -29.78
N SER A 353 14.32 13.32 -30.03
CA SER A 353 14.24 12.13 -29.18
C SER A 353 14.67 12.43 -27.74
N VAL A 354 15.78 13.17 -27.56
CA VAL A 354 16.23 13.63 -26.23
C VAL A 354 15.17 14.51 -25.57
N GLY A 355 14.62 15.48 -26.29
CA GLY A 355 13.55 16.35 -25.79
C GLY A 355 12.31 15.57 -25.37
N SER A 356 11.89 14.58 -26.17
CA SER A 356 10.74 13.73 -25.86
C SER A 356 10.97 12.89 -24.61
N LEU A 357 12.16 12.31 -24.44
CA LEU A 357 12.54 11.56 -23.24
C LEU A 357 12.57 12.45 -21.98
N ILE A 358 13.06 13.69 -22.09
CA ILE A 358 13.04 14.65 -20.97
C ILE A 358 11.61 15.00 -20.57
N VAL A 359 10.73 15.26 -21.55
CA VAL A 359 9.32 15.57 -21.27
C VAL A 359 8.61 14.35 -20.67
N ALA A 360 8.82 13.16 -21.21
CA ALA A 360 8.28 11.91 -20.67
C ALA A 360 8.75 11.68 -19.23
N GLY A 361 10.06 11.75 -18.97
CA GLY A 361 10.64 11.61 -17.63
C GLY A 361 10.13 12.67 -16.64
N SER A 362 9.95 13.91 -17.09
CA SER A 362 9.38 14.98 -16.25
C SER A 362 7.92 14.70 -15.89
N LEU A 363 7.10 14.27 -16.87
CA LEU A 363 5.71 13.87 -16.62
C LEU A 363 5.65 12.67 -15.67
N THR A 364 6.46 11.64 -15.90
CA THR A 364 6.54 10.46 -15.03
C THR A 364 6.92 10.85 -13.61
N TYR A 365 7.96 11.68 -13.43
CA TYR A 365 8.42 12.13 -12.12
C TYR A 365 7.34 12.92 -11.38
N LEU A 366 6.73 13.92 -12.04
CA LEU A 366 5.67 14.73 -11.44
C LEU A 366 4.44 13.90 -11.07
N LEU A 367 4.05 12.94 -11.91
CA LEU A 367 2.94 12.04 -11.62
C LEU A 367 3.27 11.12 -10.44
N ILE A 368 4.47 10.54 -10.35
CA ILE A 368 4.87 9.72 -9.20
C ILE A 368 4.78 10.52 -7.89
N LEU A 369 5.22 11.79 -7.87
CA LEU A 369 5.10 12.66 -6.69
C LEU A 369 3.63 12.88 -6.29
N LEU A 370 2.77 13.22 -7.25
CA LEU A 370 1.35 13.46 -7.01
C LEU A 370 0.62 12.18 -6.56
N LEU A 371 0.87 11.05 -7.24
CA LEU A 371 0.30 9.76 -6.88
C LEU A 371 0.76 9.30 -5.49
N GLY A 372 2.01 9.57 -5.13
CA GLY A 372 2.53 9.33 -3.78
C GLY A 372 1.72 10.07 -2.71
N LYS A 373 1.26 11.29 -3.01
CA LYS A 373 0.43 12.08 -2.09
C LYS A 373 -1.04 11.67 -2.10
N TRP A 374 -1.63 11.41 -3.27
CA TRP A 374 -3.06 11.16 -3.44
C TRP A 374 -3.50 9.76 -3.03
N ILE A 375 -2.78 8.76 -3.50
CA ILE A 375 -3.15 7.34 -3.32
C ILE A 375 -2.13 6.57 -2.50
N GLY A 376 -1.08 7.25 -2.02
CA GLY A 376 -0.02 6.61 -1.25
C GLY A 376 0.94 5.77 -2.09
N PHE A 377 1.02 6.01 -3.41
CA PHE A 377 1.90 5.25 -4.29
C PHE A 377 3.35 5.28 -3.80
N THR A 378 3.96 4.11 -3.67
CA THR A 378 5.37 3.92 -3.30
C THR A 378 6.14 3.36 -4.49
N LEU A 379 7.29 3.96 -4.78
CA LEU A 379 8.20 3.48 -5.81
C LEU A 379 9.02 2.31 -5.26
N THR A 380 8.82 1.12 -5.80
CA THR A 380 9.56 -0.11 -5.44
C THR A 380 10.73 -0.35 -6.39
N LEU A 381 11.64 -1.27 -6.07
CA LEU A 381 12.70 -1.73 -6.97
C LEU A 381 12.13 -2.27 -8.27
N ALA A 382 11.06 -3.06 -8.17
CA ALA A 382 10.34 -3.57 -9.32
C ALA A 382 9.70 -2.43 -10.14
N GLY A 383 9.17 -1.39 -9.47
CA GLY A 383 8.72 -0.16 -10.12
C GLY A 383 9.83 0.56 -10.88
N ILE A 384 11.03 0.68 -10.30
CA ILE A 384 12.21 1.23 -10.97
C ILE A 384 12.56 0.42 -12.22
N ALA A 385 12.57 -0.91 -12.14
CA ALA A 385 12.79 -1.76 -13.31
C ALA A 385 11.74 -1.51 -14.40
N GLY A 386 10.46 -1.35 -14.02
CA GLY A 386 9.39 -0.97 -14.94
C GLY A 386 9.63 0.37 -15.63
N ALA A 387 10.06 1.39 -14.88
CA ALA A 387 10.44 2.68 -15.45
C ALA A 387 11.63 2.57 -16.42
N ILE A 388 12.65 1.76 -16.10
CA ILE A 388 13.82 1.54 -16.97
C ILE A 388 13.40 0.85 -18.27
N VAL A 389 12.58 -0.20 -18.21
CA VAL A 389 12.03 -0.88 -19.40
C VAL A 389 11.24 0.10 -20.26
N ALA A 390 10.45 0.98 -19.63
CA ALA A 390 9.67 1.97 -20.33
C ALA A 390 10.50 3.01 -21.08
N ILE A 391 11.72 3.34 -20.64
CA ILE A 391 12.64 4.20 -21.41
C ILE A 391 12.91 3.55 -22.78
N GLY A 392 13.11 2.23 -22.84
CA GLY A 392 13.29 1.51 -24.09
C GLY A 392 12.04 1.54 -24.99
N ILE A 393 10.85 1.36 -24.40
CA ILE A 393 9.58 1.42 -25.13
C ILE A 393 9.35 2.83 -25.70
N THR A 394 9.55 3.87 -24.89
CA THR A 394 9.45 5.27 -25.36
C THR A 394 10.45 5.57 -26.48
N ALA A 395 11.60 4.88 -26.48
CA ALA A 395 12.58 4.99 -27.53
C ALA A 395 12.16 4.37 -28.85
N ASP A 396 11.50 3.22 -28.79
CA ASP A 396 10.94 2.54 -29.96
C ASP A 396 9.93 3.44 -30.71
N SER A 397 9.07 4.14 -29.95
CA SER A 397 8.06 5.03 -30.53
C SER A 397 8.63 6.13 -31.42
N PHE A 398 9.73 6.79 -31.01
CA PHE A 398 10.36 7.80 -31.87
C PHE A 398 11.18 7.19 -33.01
N ILE A 399 11.78 6.01 -32.82
CA ILE A 399 12.52 5.28 -33.87
C ILE A 399 11.57 4.94 -35.02
N VAL A 400 10.42 4.33 -34.69
CA VAL A 400 9.37 3.98 -35.67
C VAL A 400 8.91 5.22 -36.42
N TYR A 401 8.68 6.34 -35.71
CA TYR A 401 8.27 7.57 -36.39
C TYR A 401 9.35 8.12 -37.33
N PHE A 402 10.61 8.20 -36.87
CA PHE A 402 11.70 8.76 -37.65
C PHE A 402 12.02 7.92 -38.87
N GLU A 403 12.04 6.59 -38.75
CA GLU A 403 12.26 5.71 -39.91
C GLU A 403 11.14 5.88 -40.96
N ARG A 404 9.87 6.00 -40.54
CA ARG A 404 8.79 6.27 -41.50
C ARG A 404 8.91 7.63 -42.17
N VAL A 405 9.39 8.66 -41.48
CA VAL A 405 9.68 9.95 -42.10
C VAL A 405 10.85 9.84 -43.07
N ARG A 406 11.92 9.11 -42.72
CA ARG A 406 13.09 8.89 -43.58
C ARG A 406 12.74 8.10 -44.84
N ASP A 407 11.88 7.08 -44.74
CA ASP A 407 11.36 6.31 -45.88
C ASP A 407 10.64 7.23 -46.89
N GLU A 408 9.75 8.10 -46.42
CA GLU A 408 9.02 9.04 -47.28
C GLU A 408 9.96 10.07 -47.95
N VAL A 409 11.03 10.49 -47.27
CA VAL A 409 12.05 11.36 -47.88
C VAL A 409 12.90 10.60 -48.90
N ARG A 410 13.20 9.31 -48.67
CA ARG A 410 13.88 8.45 -49.65
C ARG A 410 13.05 8.25 -50.91
N GLU A 411 11.72 8.20 -50.79
CA GLU A 411 10.77 8.18 -51.91
C GLU A 411 10.67 9.54 -52.65
N GLY A 412 11.48 10.55 -52.28
CA GLY A 412 11.58 11.83 -52.97
C GLY A 412 10.61 12.90 -52.46
N ARG A 413 9.87 12.66 -51.37
CA ARG A 413 8.97 13.67 -50.80
C ARG A 413 9.75 14.75 -50.05
N SER A 414 9.24 15.98 -50.12
CA SER A 414 9.75 17.06 -49.27
C SER A 414 9.57 16.72 -47.79
N LEU A 415 10.51 17.13 -46.93
CA LEU A 415 10.47 16.84 -45.48
C LEU A 415 9.14 17.25 -44.84
N ARG A 416 8.56 18.38 -45.24
CA ARG A 416 7.26 18.86 -44.73
C ARG A 416 6.12 17.88 -45.04
N SER A 417 6.11 17.30 -46.23
CA SER A 417 5.11 16.31 -46.65
C SER A 417 5.38 14.93 -46.06
N ALA A 418 6.66 14.54 -45.98
CA ALA A 418 7.11 13.29 -45.40
C ALA A 418 6.71 13.16 -43.93
N VAL A 419 6.81 14.24 -43.14
CA VAL A 419 6.43 14.27 -41.72
C VAL A 419 4.94 14.00 -41.49
N GLU A 420 4.06 14.53 -42.35
CA GLU A 420 2.61 14.32 -42.22
C GLU A 420 2.19 12.95 -42.78
N THR A 421 2.80 12.50 -43.89
CA THR A 421 2.47 11.22 -44.52
C THR A 421 2.99 10.04 -43.70
N GLY A 422 4.25 10.12 -43.26
CA GLY A 422 4.90 9.12 -42.41
C GLY A 422 4.20 8.96 -41.07
N TRP A 423 3.65 10.05 -40.50
CA TRP A 423 2.87 10.01 -39.26
C TRP A 423 1.63 9.10 -39.36
N VAL A 424 0.92 9.10 -40.50
CA VAL A 424 -0.30 8.30 -40.67
C VAL A 424 0.00 6.80 -40.53
N ARG A 425 1.16 6.35 -41.02
CA ARG A 425 1.62 4.96 -40.88
C ARG A 425 2.19 4.71 -39.48
N ALA A 426 3.10 5.58 -39.02
CA ALA A 426 3.78 5.43 -37.74
C ALA A 426 2.83 5.39 -36.55
N ARG A 427 1.82 6.28 -36.51
CA ARG A 427 0.87 6.34 -35.39
C ARG A 427 0.12 5.01 -35.16
N ARG A 428 -0.17 4.25 -36.23
CA ARG A 428 -0.86 2.97 -36.11
C ARG A 428 0.05 1.94 -35.47
N THR A 429 1.32 1.88 -35.89
CA THR A 429 2.31 0.96 -35.31
C THR A 429 2.56 1.28 -33.84
N ILE A 430 2.77 2.56 -33.51
CA ILE A 430 3.02 3.02 -32.14
C ILE A 430 1.83 2.68 -31.22
N ILE A 431 0.60 3.04 -31.62
CA ILE A 431 -0.61 2.72 -30.83
C ILE A 431 -0.70 1.20 -30.59
N VAL A 432 -0.47 0.38 -31.62
CA VAL A 432 -0.59 -1.08 -31.49
C VAL A 432 0.48 -1.64 -30.56
N ALA A 433 1.73 -1.21 -30.70
CA ALA A 433 2.82 -1.67 -29.84
C ALA A 433 2.61 -1.28 -28.37
N ASP A 434 2.26 -0.02 -28.10
CA ASP A 434 1.99 0.48 -26.74
C ASP A 434 0.76 -0.17 -26.12
N PHE A 435 -0.28 -0.44 -26.91
CA PHE A 435 -1.48 -1.09 -26.42
C PHE A 435 -1.21 -2.51 -25.93
N VAL A 436 -0.29 -3.25 -26.57
CA VAL A 436 0.17 -4.55 -26.06
C VAL A 436 0.81 -4.41 -24.68
N SER A 437 1.69 -3.41 -24.51
CA SER A 437 2.33 -3.12 -23.22
C SER A 437 1.32 -2.69 -22.15
N ILE A 438 0.30 -1.91 -22.51
CA ILE A 438 -0.79 -1.51 -21.60
C ILE A 438 -1.60 -2.74 -21.16
N ILE A 439 -1.98 -3.63 -22.09
CA ILE A 439 -2.70 -4.87 -21.74
C ILE A 439 -1.84 -5.74 -20.83
N ALA A 440 -0.56 -5.94 -21.15
CA ALA A 440 0.36 -6.72 -20.33
C ALA A 440 0.46 -6.13 -18.92
N SER A 441 0.60 -4.80 -18.81
CA SER A 441 0.65 -4.10 -17.52
C SER A 441 -0.66 -4.25 -16.74
N ALA A 442 -1.82 -4.19 -17.39
CA ALA A 442 -3.12 -4.36 -16.73
C ALA A 442 -3.30 -5.79 -16.21
N LEU A 443 -2.94 -6.80 -17.02
CA LEU A 443 -3.01 -8.20 -16.62
C LEU A 443 -2.08 -8.49 -15.43
N LEU A 444 -0.82 -8.02 -15.50
CA LEU A 444 0.12 -8.16 -14.38
C LEU A 444 -0.37 -7.43 -13.13
N TYR A 445 -0.94 -6.24 -13.27
CA TYR A 445 -1.45 -5.48 -12.12
C TYR A 445 -2.65 -6.16 -11.44
N LEU A 446 -3.50 -6.84 -12.20
CA LEU A 446 -4.68 -7.53 -11.67
C LEU A 446 -4.35 -8.91 -11.09
N LEU A 447 -3.38 -9.63 -11.67
CA LEU A 447 -3.08 -11.01 -11.31
C LEU A 447 -1.89 -11.15 -10.35
N ALA A 448 -0.98 -10.17 -10.31
CA ALA A 448 0.23 -10.27 -9.50
C ALA A 448 0.08 -9.60 -8.12
N VAL A 449 0.92 -10.05 -7.18
CA VAL A 449 0.97 -9.58 -5.79
C VAL A 449 2.33 -8.92 -5.51
N GLY A 450 2.37 -8.01 -4.54
CA GLY A 450 3.60 -7.40 -4.05
C GLY A 450 4.35 -6.59 -5.11
N GLY A 451 5.68 -6.76 -5.18
CA GLY A 451 6.56 -5.96 -6.04
C GLY A 451 6.21 -5.99 -7.53
N VAL A 452 5.75 -7.13 -8.06
CA VAL A 452 5.38 -7.28 -9.48
C VAL A 452 4.24 -6.35 -9.88
N ARG A 453 3.31 -6.07 -8.95
CA ARG A 453 2.23 -5.11 -9.18
C ARG A 453 2.76 -3.67 -9.31
N GLY A 454 3.82 -3.33 -8.58
CA GLY A 454 4.52 -2.04 -8.71
C GLY A 454 5.27 -1.89 -10.04
N PHE A 455 5.90 -2.97 -10.53
CA PHE A 455 6.47 -3.03 -11.89
C PHE A 455 5.39 -2.75 -12.94
N ALA A 456 4.27 -3.50 -12.87
CA ALA A 456 3.17 -3.39 -13.81
C ALA A 456 2.55 -1.99 -13.82
N PHE A 457 2.31 -1.41 -12.65
CA PHE A 457 1.77 -0.06 -12.53
C PHE A 457 2.67 0.98 -13.19
N THR A 458 3.97 0.92 -12.89
CA THR A 458 4.94 1.90 -13.41
C THR A 458 5.05 1.77 -14.93
N LEU A 459 5.17 0.56 -15.45
CA LEU A 459 5.19 0.27 -16.89
C LEU A 459 3.95 0.80 -17.61
N GLY A 460 2.75 0.54 -17.06
CA GLY A 460 1.49 1.00 -17.63
C GLY A 460 1.39 2.53 -17.65
N LEU A 461 1.72 3.18 -16.52
CA LEU A 461 1.73 4.63 -16.40
C LEU A 461 2.69 5.28 -17.42
N THR A 462 3.92 4.79 -17.52
CA THR A 462 4.92 5.32 -18.45
C THR A 462 4.55 5.08 -19.91
N THR A 463 3.90 3.96 -20.23
CA THR A 463 3.42 3.69 -21.61
C THR A 463 2.31 4.65 -22.00
N LEU A 464 1.39 4.98 -21.07
CA LEU A 464 0.37 6.01 -21.31
C LEU A 464 0.99 7.40 -21.53
N ILE A 465 2.03 7.72 -20.76
CA ILE A 465 2.80 8.96 -20.93
C ILE A 465 3.49 8.98 -22.29
N ASP A 466 4.07 7.87 -22.74
CA ASP A 466 4.71 7.79 -24.06
C ASP A 466 3.72 8.14 -25.17
N LEU A 467 2.55 7.48 -25.18
CA LEU A 467 1.51 7.74 -26.16
C LEU A 467 1.08 9.22 -26.13
N PHE A 468 0.96 9.81 -24.95
CA PHE A 468 0.65 11.23 -24.81
C PHE A 468 1.75 12.13 -25.39
N VAL A 469 3.01 11.86 -25.06
CA VAL A 469 4.19 12.62 -25.51
C VAL A 469 4.36 12.52 -27.02
N VAL A 470 4.19 11.34 -27.61
CA VAL A 470 4.35 11.15 -29.06
C VAL A 470 3.37 12.01 -29.87
N PHE A 471 2.12 12.10 -29.42
CA PHE A 471 1.05 12.83 -30.12
C PHE A 471 1.09 14.35 -29.86
N ILE A 472 1.37 14.76 -28.62
CA ILE A 472 1.26 16.16 -28.19
C ILE A 472 2.60 16.90 -28.26
N PHE A 473 3.72 16.19 -28.19
CA PHE A 473 5.06 16.78 -28.24
C PHE A 473 5.87 16.31 -29.46
N THR A 474 6.14 15.01 -29.62
CA THR A 474 7.06 14.50 -30.66
C THR A 474 6.61 14.81 -32.09
N LYS A 475 5.36 14.49 -32.47
CA LYS A 475 4.87 14.83 -33.82
C LYS A 475 4.83 16.35 -34.06
N PRO A 476 4.27 17.17 -33.16
CA PRO A 476 4.25 18.63 -33.33
C PRO A 476 5.63 19.26 -33.43
N ILE A 477 6.61 18.85 -32.61
CA ILE A 477 7.96 19.42 -32.67
C ILE A 477 8.65 19.08 -33.99
N VAL A 478 8.53 17.83 -34.48
CA VAL A 478 9.06 17.44 -35.80
C VAL A 478 8.38 18.24 -36.92
N THR A 479 7.07 18.50 -36.81
CA THR A 479 6.32 19.32 -37.78
C THR A 479 6.81 20.77 -37.82
N VAL A 480 7.21 21.33 -36.67
CA VAL A 480 7.80 22.67 -36.58
C VAL A 480 9.22 22.68 -37.14
N LEU A 481 10.06 21.73 -36.72
CA LEU A 481 11.46 21.62 -37.17
C LEU A 481 11.59 21.39 -38.68
N ALA A 482 10.68 20.62 -39.28
CA ALA A 482 10.62 20.38 -40.72
C ALA A 482 10.43 21.65 -41.57
N LYS A 483 10.02 22.76 -40.95
CA LYS A 483 9.88 24.05 -41.63
C LYS A 483 11.15 24.89 -41.59
N LEU A 484 12.05 24.63 -40.65
CA LEU A 484 13.29 25.37 -40.49
C LEU A 484 14.25 25.04 -41.63
N ASN A 485 14.95 26.05 -42.13
CA ASN A 485 15.87 25.93 -43.25
C ASN A 485 16.95 24.87 -43.00
N PHE A 486 17.43 24.72 -41.77
CA PHE A 486 18.41 23.70 -41.40
C PHE A 486 17.97 22.26 -41.72
N TYR A 487 16.69 21.93 -41.47
CA TYR A 487 16.15 20.60 -41.75
C TYR A 487 15.62 20.50 -43.17
N SER A 488 14.93 21.53 -43.68
CA SER A 488 14.32 21.50 -45.02
C SER A 488 15.33 21.54 -46.16
N SER A 489 16.53 22.09 -45.94
CA SER A 489 17.63 22.10 -46.92
C SER A 489 18.44 20.79 -46.95
N GLY A 490 18.14 19.84 -46.06
CA GLY A 490 18.85 18.56 -46.01
C GLY A 490 20.30 18.69 -45.52
N HIS A 491 20.57 19.58 -44.56
CA HIS A 491 21.91 19.76 -44.00
C HIS A 491 22.51 18.42 -43.50
N PRO A 492 23.81 18.12 -43.66
CA PRO A 492 24.40 16.82 -43.28
C PRO A 492 24.15 16.42 -41.81
N LEU A 493 24.10 17.39 -40.91
CA LEU A 493 23.82 17.17 -39.48
C LEU A 493 22.32 17.06 -39.15
N SER A 494 21.42 17.29 -40.10
CA SER A 494 19.96 17.21 -39.86
C SER A 494 19.43 15.78 -39.71
N GLY A 495 20.18 14.79 -40.18
CA GLY A 495 19.75 13.38 -40.22
C GLY A 495 18.89 13.02 -41.44
N VAL A 496 18.49 14.00 -42.26
CA VAL A 496 17.62 13.84 -43.44
C VAL A 496 18.27 14.30 -44.75
N SER A 497 19.61 14.39 -44.80
CA SER A 497 20.34 14.72 -46.02
C SER A 497 20.27 13.59 -47.06
N ALA A 498 20.32 13.92 -48.35
CA ALA A 498 20.34 12.92 -49.43
C ALA A 498 21.46 11.88 -49.25
N LYS A 499 22.65 12.35 -48.83
CA LYS A 499 23.81 11.50 -48.53
C LYS A 499 23.60 10.57 -47.32
N SER A 500 22.93 11.04 -46.26
CA SER A 500 22.62 10.21 -45.08
C SER A 500 21.44 9.25 -45.29
N LEU A 501 20.63 9.48 -46.31
CA LEU A 501 19.47 8.66 -46.64
C LEU A 501 19.75 7.65 -47.75
N GLY A 502 20.92 7.72 -48.40
CA GLY A 502 21.30 6.82 -49.49
C GLY A 502 20.55 7.08 -50.79
N VAL A 503 20.02 8.30 -50.97
CA VAL A 503 19.31 8.68 -52.21
C VAL A 503 20.37 8.88 -53.30
N LEU A 504 20.39 7.98 -54.28
CA LEU A 504 21.23 8.12 -55.47
C LEU A 504 20.72 9.32 -56.28
N THR A 505 21.44 10.45 -56.22
CA THR A 505 21.25 11.51 -57.19
C THR A 505 21.67 10.95 -58.55
N THR A 506 20.71 10.60 -59.41
CA THR A 506 20.98 10.39 -60.82
C THR A 506 21.60 11.68 -61.36
N PRO A 507 22.79 11.64 -61.97
CA PRO A 507 23.41 12.84 -62.51
C PRO A 507 22.46 13.38 -63.58
N SER A 508 21.97 14.61 -63.41
CA SER A 508 21.22 15.29 -64.44
C SER A 508 22.12 15.38 -65.67
N THR A 509 21.73 14.72 -66.77
CA THR A 509 22.29 14.93 -68.08
C THR A 509 22.07 16.39 -68.47
N SER A 510 23.07 17.22 -68.16
CA SER A 510 23.26 18.52 -68.80
C SER A 510 23.78 18.23 -70.20
N GLU A 511 22.88 17.87 -71.11
CA GLU A 511 23.16 17.92 -72.53
C GLU A 511 23.19 19.40 -72.93
N LYS A 512 24.39 19.98 -72.84
CA LYS A 512 24.75 21.24 -73.50
C LYS A 512 25.17 20.90 -74.93
N GLY A 513 24.44 21.46 -75.89
CA GLY A 513 24.99 21.90 -77.18
C GLY A 513 24.81 20.94 -78.36
N ALA A 514 23.93 21.31 -79.29
CA ALA A 514 24.32 22.11 -80.47
C ALA A 514 23.13 22.96 -80.93
#